data_AF-A0A9Q0ZNT6-F1
#
_entry.id   AF-A0A9Q0ZNT6-F1
#
_cell.length_a   1.000
_cell.length_b   1.000
_cell.length_c   1.000
_cell.angle_alpha   90.00
_cell.angle_beta   90.00
_cell.angle_gamma   90.00
#
_symmetry.space_group_name_H-M   'P 1'
#
loop_
_entity.id
_entity.type
_entity.pdbx_description
1 polymer ?
#
loop_
_entity_poly.entity_id
_entity_poly.type
_entity_poly.pdbx_seq_one_letter_code
_entity_poly.pdbx_strand_id
1 'polypeptide(L)'
;MVAFGMIKTSVLSLKVLKLPSSKIEGSRQLKCKASKMELTITQPDDWHLHLRDGEVLQAVVPHSASSFGRAIVMPNLKPPITSTAAAVAYRESILKALPADSVFSPLMTLYLTDTTSPHEIKLARESGVVFAVKLYPAGATTNSQDGVTDLFGKCLPVLEEMAEQNMPLLVHGEVTDPRC
;
A
#
# COMPACT_ATOMS: atom_id res chain seq x y z
N MET A 1 18.05 21.30 -59.62
CA MET A 1 18.13 20.00 -60.32
C MET A 1 19.06 19.15 -59.48
N VAL A 2 18.65 18.06 -58.84
CA VAL A 2 18.08 16.83 -59.42
C VAL A 2 17.14 16.15 -58.40
N ALA A 3 16.15 15.43 -58.92
CA ALA A 3 14.97 14.88 -58.27
C ALA A 3 15.21 13.68 -57.32
N PHE A 4 14.39 13.57 -56.28
CA PHE A 4 14.18 12.34 -55.51
C PHE A 4 13.18 11.43 -56.25
N GLY A 5 13.66 10.29 -56.72
CA GLY A 5 12.85 9.24 -57.34
C GLY A 5 12.27 8.28 -56.30
N MET A 6 10.96 8.06 -56.35
CA MET A 6 10.20 7.14 -55.51
C MET A 6 10.52 5.67 -55.87
N ILE A 7 10.92 4.86 -54.89
CA ILE A 7 11.11 3.41 -55.04
C ILE A 7 9.78 2.73 -54.68
N LYS A 8 9.15 2.08 -55.67
CA LYS A 8 7.98 1.21 -55.49
C LYS A 8 8.43 -0.15 -54.95
N THR A 9 7.91 -0.56 -53.80
CA THR A 9 8.04 -1.93 -53.29
C THR A 9 6.88 -2.79 -53.80
N SER A 10 7.24 -3.86 -54.50
CA SER A 10 6.35 -4.92 -55.00
C SER A 10 5.99 -5.88 -53.86
N VAL A 11 4.71 -6.18 -53.68
CA VAL A 11 4.21 -7.18 -52.72
C VAL A 11 4.18 -8.54 -53.40
N LEU A 12 5.03 -9.48 -52.97
CA LEU A 12 4.94 -10.89 -53.37
C LEU A 12 3.78 -11.57 -52.64
N SER A 13 2.80 -12.08 -53.39
CA SER A 13 1.67 -12.85 -52.85
C SER A 13 2.11 -14.27 -52.49
N LEU A 14 2.04 -14.63 -51.20
CA LEU A 14 2.34 -15.98 -50.70
C LEU A 14 1.16 -16.92 -51.01
N LYS A 15 1.39 -18.01 -51.76
CA LYS A 15 0.38 -19.06 -51.99
C LYS A 15 0.31 -19.97 -50.76
N VAL A 16 -0.84 -20.02 -50.09
CA VAL A 16 -1.12 -20.94 -48.99
C VAL A 16 -1.39 -22.35 -49.54
N LEU A 17 -0.60 -23.34 -49.10
CA LEU A 17 -0.85 -24.76 -49.37
C LEU A 17 -2.13 -25.23 -48.64
N LYS A 18 -3.09 -25.78 -49.37
CA LYS A 18 -4.27 -26.45 -48.78
C LYS A 18 -3.91 -27.89 -48.39
N LEU A 19 -3.96 -28.20 -47.09
CA LEU A 19 -4.02 -29.58 -46.60
C LEU A 19 -5.47 -30.10 -46.58
N PRO A 20 -5.71 -31.40 -46.82
CA PRO A 20 -7.06 -31.94 -46.85
C PRO A 20 -7.61 -32.11 -45.42
N SER A 21 -8.76 -31.52 -45.16
CA SER A 21 -9.52 -31.76 -43.92
C SER A 21 -10.36 -33.02 -44.09
N SER A 22 -10.05 -34.08 -43.34
CA SER A 22 -11.03 -35.14 -43.09
C SER A 22 -12.07 -34.62 -42.09
N LYS A 23 -13.36 -34.86 -42.39
CA LYS A 23 -14.46 -34.51 -41.50
C LYS A 23 -14.46 -35.49 -40.32
N ILE A 24 -14.21 -34.98 -39.12
CA ILE A 24 -14.57 -35.68 -37.88
C ILE A 24 -15.98 -35.19 -37.52
N GLU A 25 -16.99 -35.99 -37.89
CA GLU A 25 -18.36 -35.82 -37.41
C GLU A 25 -18.45 -36.29 -35.95
N GLY A 26 -18.98 -35.44 -35.07
CA GLY A 26 -19.47 -35.87 -33.76
C GLY A 26 -18.69 -35.40 -32.53
N SER A 27 -18.17 -34.17 -32.50
CA SER A 27 -17.89 -33.52 -31.21
C SER A 27 -19.14 -32.75 -30.77
N ARG A 28 -19.94 -33.33 -29.87
CA ARG A 28 -20.89 -32.52 -29.09
C ARG A 28 -20.05 -31.55 -28.26
N GLN A 29 -19.99 -30.29 -28.68
CA GLN A 29 -19.54 -29.21 -27.82
C GLN A 29 -20.44 -29.20 -26.58
N LEU A 30 -19.98 -29.83 -25.51
CA LEU A 30 -20.47 -29.55 -24.17
C LEU A 30 -20.13 -28.08 -23.92
N LYS A 31 -21.11 -27.19 -24.12
CA LYS A 31 -21.07 -25.83 -23.59
C LYS A 31 -21.12 -25.95 -22.07
N CYS A 32 -19.96 -26.16 -21.44
CA CYS A 32 -19.83 -25.94 -20.02
C CYS A 32 -19.92 -24.42 -19.83
N LYS A 33 -21.13 -23.91 -19.52
CA LYS A 33 -21.27 -22.57 -18.95
C LYS A 33 -20.50 -22.62 -17.64
N ALA A 34 -19.29 -22.08 -17.60
CA ALA A 34 -18.62 -21.82 -16.34
C ALA A 34 -19.57 -20.95 -15.52
N SER A 35 -20.15 -21.50 -14.45
CA SER A 35 -20.96 -20.72 -13.53
C SER A 35 -20.03 -19.72 -12.87
N LYS A 36 -20.36 -18.44 -12.94
CA LYS A 36 -19.62 -17.39 -12.23
C LYS A 36 -19.58 -17.77 -10.75
N MET A 37 -18.39 -18.07 -10.22
CA MET A 37 -18.23 -18.28 -8.79
C MET A 37 -18.27 -16.91 -8.12
N GLU A 38 -19.19 -16.76 -7.17
CA GLU A 38 -19.44 -15.52 -6.46
C GLU A 38 -19.27 -15.76 -4.97
N LEU A 39 -18.55 -14.87 -4.30
CA LEU A 39 -18.33 -14.90 -2.85
C LEU A 39 -18.71 -13.53 -2.29
N THR A 40 -19.71 -13.53 -1.41
CA THR A 40 -20.10 -12.34 -0.64
C THR A 40 -19.41 -12.39 0.71
N ILE A 41 -18.69 -11.33 1.04
CA ILE A 41 -18.05 -11.13 2.35
C ILE A 41 -18.50 -9.80 2.95
N THR A 42 -18.46 -9.70 4.28
CA THR A 42 -18.52 -8.41 4.96
C THR A 42 -17.39 -7.52 4.42
N GLN A 43 -17.66 -6.22 4.29
CA GLN A 43 -16.66 -5.26 3.81
C GLN A 43 -15.37 -5.40 4.64
N PRO A 44 -14.23 -5.69 4.02
CA PRO A 44 -12.97 -5.91 4.73
C PRO A 44 -12.30 -4.58 5.11
N ASP A 45 -11.21 -4.69 5.88
CA ASP A 45 -10.29 -3.60 6.20
C ASP A 45 -8.85 -3.99 5.83
N ASP A 46 -8.01 -2.98 5.57
CA ASP A 46 -6.58 -3.17 5.28
C ASP A 46 -5.72 -2.79 6.50
N TRP A 47 -5.18 -3.79 7.20
CA TRP A 47 -4.42 -3.56 8.43
C TRP A 47 -2.96 -3.13 8.21
N HIS A 48 -2.51 -2.90 6.96
CA HIS A 48 -1.17 -2.36 6.69
C HIS A 48 -1.10 -1.69 5.31
N LEU A 49 -1.35 -0.37 5.24
CA LEU A 49 -1.43 0.37 3.98
C LEU A 49 -0.42 1.51 3.86
N HIS A 50 0.17 1.68 2.68
CA HIS A 50 1.06 2.79 2.33
C HIS A 50 0.39 3.71 1.31
N LEU A 51 -0.11 4.86 1.74
CA LEU A 51 -0.80 5.81 0.86
C LEU A 51 0.11 6.88 0.22
N ARG A 52 1.37 7.02 0.69
CA ARG A 52 2.32 8.06 0.24
C ARG A 52 1.75 9.46 0.43
N ASP A 53 2.21 10.46 -0.32
CA ASP A 53 1.73 11.84 -0.18
C ASP A 53 1.61 12.53 -1.56
N GLY A 54 1.00 13.71 -1.59
CA GLY A 54 0.86 14.53 -2.79
C GLY A 54 0.09 13.82 -3.91
N GLU A 55 0.59 13.91 -5.14
CA GLU A 55 -0.07 13.33 -6.32
C GLU A 55 -0.23 11.80 -6.22
N VAL A 56 0.72 11.12 -5.56
CA VAL A 56 0.64 9.67 -5.38
C VAL A 56 -0.53 9.32 -4.46
N LEU A 57 -0.72 10.06 -3.37
CA LEU A 57 -1.87 9.87 -2.48
C LEU A 57 -3.20 10.01 -3.25
N GLN A 58 -3.33 11.06 -4.07
CA GLN A 58 -4.52 11.31 -4.89
C GLN A 58 -4.80 10.16 -5.86
N ALA A 59 -3.74 9.58 -6.44
CA ALA A 59 -3.86 8.47 -7.36
C ALA A 59 -4.24 7.15 -6.67
N VAL A 60 -3.69 6.86 -5.47
CA VAL A 60 -3.83 5.53 -4.85
C VAL A 60 -5.01 5.40 -3.89
N VAL A 61 -5.37 6.47 -3.16
CA VAL A 61 -6.40 6.36 -2.11
C VAL A 61 -7.78 5.90 -2.62
N PRO A 62 -8.26 6.29 -3.83
CA PRO A 62 -9.57 5.83 -4.30
C PRO A 62 -9.62 4.31 -4.52
N HIS A 63 -8.49 3.69 -4.86
CA HIS A 63 -8.40 2.24 -5.05
C HIS A 63 -8.53 1.46 -3.74
N SER A 64 -7.98 1.99 -2.64
CA SER A 64 -8.17 1.40 -1.31
C SER A 64 -9.61 1.61 -0.84
N ALA A 65 -10.12 2.84 -0.99
CA ALA A 65 -11.46 3.23 -0.56
C ALA A 65 -12.60 2.50 -1.29
N SER A 66 -12.38 1.99 -2.50
CA SER A 66 -13.40 1.23 -3.24
C SER A 66 -13.68 -0.16 -2.64
N SER A 67 -12.73 -0.71 -1.87
CA SER A 67 -12.76 -2.11 -1.42
C SER A 67 -12.79 -2.24 0.09
N PHE A 68 -12.14 -1.33 0.80
CA PHE A 68 -11.95 -1.40 2.25
C PHE A 68 -12.77 -0.34 2.99
N GLY A 69 -13.27 -0.70 4.17
CA GLY A 69 -13.95 0.25 5.06
C GLY A 69 -12.96 1.11 5.85
N ARG A 70 -11.86 0.50 6.30
CA ARG A 70 -10.83 1.16 7.10
C ARG A 70 -9.45 0.69 6.66
N ALA A 71 -8.43 1.49 6.98
CA ALA A 71 -7.06 1.01 6.88
C ALA A 71 -6.13 1.58 7.94
N ILE A 72 -5.17 0.76 8.40
CA ILE A 72 -4.03 1.23 9.20
C ILE A 72 -3.01 1.86 8.25
N VAL A 73 -2.85 3.18 8.35
CA VAL A 73 -1.99 3.96 7.46
C VAL A 73 -0.59 4.05 8.05
N MET A 74 0.39 3.56 7.29
CA MET A 74 1.80 3.50 7.71
C MET A 74 2.46 4.89 7.67
N PRO A 75 3.41 5.18 8.59
CA PRO A 75 3.86 6.55 8.87
C PRO A 75 5.20 6.93 8.21
N ASN A 76 5.75 6.08 7.36
CA ASN A 76 7.08 6.23 6.75
C ASN A 76 7.11 7.15 5.50
N LEU A 77 6.50 8.33 5.63
CA LEU A 77 6.64 9.44 4.68
C LEU A 77 8.06 10.06 4.75
N LYS A 78 8.28 11.13 3.97
CA LYS A 78 9.49 11.97 4.06
C LYS A 78 9.09 13.43 4.31
N PRO A 79 9.30 13.98 5.52
CA PRO A 79 9.78 13.30 6.73
C PRO A 79 8.76 12.28 7.29
N PRO A 80 9.18 11.32 8.15
CA PRO A 80 8.27 10.38 8.78
C PRO A 80 7.29 11.07 9.74
N ILE A 81 6.14 10.45 9.97
CA ILE A 81 5.11 10.97 10.88
C ILE A 81 5.45 10.53 12.30
N THR A 82 6.10 11.41 13.06
CA THR A 82 6.56 11.12 14.43
C THR A 82 5.75 11.82 15.53
N SER A 83 4.79 12.67 15.16
CA SER A 83 3.93 13.39 16.10
C SER A 83 2.45 13.24 15.77
N THR A 84 1.63 13.34 16.81
CA THR A 84 0.17 13.30 16.75
C THR A 84 -0.36 14.42 15.87
N ALA A 85 0.21 15.63 15.97
CA ALA A 85 -0.18 16.76 15.12
C ALA A 85 0.06 16.46 13.63
N ALA A 86 1.20 15.86 13.28
CA ALA A 86 1.48 15.44 11.90
C ALA A 86 0.54 14.33 11.43
N ALA A 87 0.20 13.37 12.30
CA ALA A 87 -0.75 12.31 11.99
C ALA A 87 -2.16 12.86 11.71
N VAL A 88 -2.62 13.82 12.52
CA VAL A 88 -3.89 14.52 12.30
C VAL A 88 -3.87 15.28 10.99
N ALA A 89 -2.82 16.06 10.72
CA ALA A 89 -2.71 16.81 9.48
C ALA A 89 -2.72 15.90 8.24
N TYR A 90 -2.00 14.78 8.30
CA TYR A 90 -1.97 13.82 7.20
C TYR A 90 -3.31 13.10 7.02
N ARG A 91 -4.01 12.77 8.11
CA ARG A 91 -5.38 12.26 8.03
C ARG A 91 -6.30 13.21 7.27
N GLU A 92 -6.25 14.50 7.57
CA GLU A 92 -7.05 15.51 6.87
C GLU A 92 -6.70 15.58 5.37
N SER A 93 -5.41 15.43 5.01
CA SER A 93 -4.99 15.33 3.61
C SER A 93 -5.56 14.09 2.92
N ILE A 94 -5.57 12.94 3.60
CA ILE A 94 -6.17 11.69 3.07
C ILE A 94 -7.67 11.89 2.85
N LEU A 95 -8.39 12.44 3.83
CA LEU A 95 -9.84 12.66 3.73
C LEU A 95 -10.20 13.60 2.58
N LYS A 96 -9.38 14.63 2.31
CA LYS A 96 -9.56 15.53 1.16
C LYS A 96 -9.30 14.86 -0.19
N ALA A 97 -8.50 13.79 -0.21
CA ALA A 97 -8.18 13.03 -1.41
C ALA A 97 -9.24 11.95 -1.73
N LEU A 98 -10.18 11.70 -0.82
CA LEU A 98 -11.22 10.70 -1.02
C LEU A 98 -12.32 11.20 -1.98
N PRO A 99 -12.97 10.27 -2.72
CA PRO A 99 -14.23 10.56 -3.38
C PRO A 99 -15.28 11.10 -2.40
N ALA A 100 -16.16 11.99 -2.86
CA ALA A 100 -17.10 12.72 -2.01
C ALA A 100 -18.07 11.84 -1.21
N ASP A 101 -18.37 10.64 -1.70
CA ASP A 101 -19.25 9.64 -1.11
C ASP A 101 -18.50 8.50 -0.40
N SER A 102 -17.18 8.64 -0.24
CA SER A 102 -16.36 7.62 0.42
C SER A 102 -16.67 7.53 1.91
N VAL A 103 -16.85 6.29 2.37
CA VAL A 103 -16.98 5.95 3.81
C VAL A 103 -15.66 5.44 4.41
N PHE A 104 -14.55 5.56 3.67
CA PHE A 104 -13.25 5.04 4.08
C PHE A 104 -12.70 5.78 5.31
N SER A 105 -12.25 5.03 6.31
CA SER A 105 -11.67 5.57 7.54
C SER A 105 -10.17 5.26 7.66
N PRO A 106 -9.28 6.24 7.46
CA PRO A 106 -7.86 6.08 7.72
C PRO A 106 -7.57 6.09 9.23
N LEU A 107 -6.96 5.00 9.71
CA LEU A 107 -6.53 4.78 11.09
C LEU A 107 -5.02 5.09 11.17
N MET A 108 -4.65 6.20 11.78
CA MET A 108 -3.28 6.71 11.68
C MET A 108 -2.32 5.97 12.61
N THR A 109 -1.04 6.01 12.27
CA THR A 109 0.04 5.48 13.10
C THR A 109 1.16 6.50 13.27
N LEU A 110 1.98 6.32 14.30
CA LEU A 110 3.23 7.05 14.46
C LEU A 110 4.43 6.19 14.10
N TYR A 111 5.46 6.81 13.55
CA TYR A 111 6.76 6.21 13.31
C TYR A 111 7.56 6.24 14.62
N LEU A 112 7.98 5.08 15.12
CA LEU A 112 8.82 4.98 16.31
C LEU A 112 10.25 5.42 16.01
N THR A 113 10.77 6.33 16.82
CA THR A 113 12.15 6.82 16.75
C THR A 113 12.82 6.71 18.11
N ASP A 114 14.16 6.77 18.12
CA ASP A 114 14.96 6.86 19.35
C ASP A 114 14.58 8.04 20.26
N THR A 115 13.95 9.07 19.70
CA THR A 115 13.56 10.31 20.40
C THR A 115 12.06 10.40 20.66
N THR A 116 11.28 9.38 20.33
CA THR A 116 9.82 9.40 20.59
C THR A 116 9.60 9.42 22.10
N SER A 117 8.91 10.47 22.57
CA SER A 117 8.67 10.63 24.01
C SER A 117 7.45 9.82 24.47
N PRO A 118 7.43 9.32 25.72
CA PRO A 118 6.23 8.75 26.33
C PRO A 118 5.03 9.71 26.28
N HIS A 119 5.27 11.02 26.49
CA HIS A 119 4.21 12.03 26.42
C HIS A 119 3.51 12.05 25.05
N GLU A 120 4.24 11.79 23.97
CA GLU A 120 3.65 11.70 22.63
C GLU A 120 2.65 10.54 22.51
N ILE A 121 2.86 9.44 23.22
CA ILE A 121 1.94 8.29 23.23
C ILE A 121 0.62 8.63 23.93
N LYS A 122 0.67 9.42 25.01
CA LYS A 122 -0.53 9.94 25.68
C LYS A 122 -1.33 10.82 24.74
N LEU A 123 -0.69 11.81 24.13
CA LEU A 123 -1.32 12.69 23.14
C LEU A 123 -1.93 11.90 21.98
N ALA A 124 -1.20 10.92 21.46
CA ALA A 124 -1.65 10.06 20.38
C ALA A 124 -2.93 9.31 20.76
N ARG A 125 -2.96 8.70 21.95
CA ARG A 125 -4.13 7.97 22.45
C ARG A 125 -5.31 8.90 22.69
N GLU A 126 -5.09 10.05 23.33
CA GLU A 126 -6.10 11.06 23.63
C GLU A 126 -6.72 11.66 22.36
N SER A 127 -5.96 11.75 21.26
CA SER A 127 -6.45 12.31 20.00
C SER A 127 -7.61 11.53 19.37
N GLY A 128 -7.72 10.23 19.66
CA GLY A 128 -8.64 9.31 18.97
C GLY A 128 -8.33 9.09 17.48
N VAL A 129 -7.24 9.68 16.96
CA VAL A 129 -6.83 9.58 15.54
C VAL A 129 -5.71 8.56 15.34
N VAL A 130 -4.80 8.44 16.31
CA VAL A 130 -3.68 7.48 16.25
C VAL A 130 -4.08 6.18 16.93
N PHE A 131 -3.93 5.08 16.19
CA PHE A 131 -4.33 3.75 16.63
C PHE A 131 -3.16 2.84 17.01
N ALA A 132 -1.96 3.10 16.52
CA ALA A 132 -0.77 2.29 16.79
C ALA A 132 0.53 3.05 16.53
N VAL A 133 1.64 2.47 16.96
CA VAL A 133 3.00 2.94 16.66
C VAL A 133 3.74 1.87 15.87
N LYS A 134 4.45 2.28 14.82
CA LYS A 134 5.17 1.39 13.90
C LYS A 134 6.67 1.45 14.15
N LEU A 135 7.25 0.29 14.48
CA LEU A 135 8.68 0.05 14.56
C LEU A 135 9.23 -0.33 13.19
N TYR A 136 10.24 0.42 12.74
CA TYR A 136 11.14 0.06 11.66
C TYR A 136 12.58 0.00 12.21
N PRO A 137 13.30 -1.12 12.07
CA PRO A 137 14.72 -1.15 12.36
C PRO A 137 15.46 -0.19 11.43
N ALA A 138 16.43 0.55 11.98
CA ALA A 138 17.21 1.52 11.22
C ALA A 138 17.84 0.86 9.97
N GLY A 139 17.56 1.42 8.79
CA GLY A 139 18.08 0.94 7.50
C GLY A 139 17.45 -0.34 6.94
N ALA A 140 16.46 -0.96 7.59
CA ALA A 140 15.83 -2.19 7.12
C ALA A 140 14.99 -2.06 5.86
N THR A 141 14.39 -0.89 5.61
CA THR A 141 13.44 -0.74 4.51
C THR A 141 13.38 0.70 4.01
N THR A 142 12.47 0.94 3.05
CA THR A 142 12.28 2.25 2.44
C THR A 142 11.94 3.30 3.50
N ASN A 143 12.75 4.36 3.55
CA ASN A 143 12.66 5.51 4.46
C ASN A 143 12.88 5.18 5.94
N SER A 144 13.60 4.10 6.26
CA SER A 144 13.88 3.76 7.65
C SER A 144 15.21 4.27 8.21
N GLN A 145 15.81 5.30 7.58
CA GLN A 145 17.07 5.89 8.06
C GLN A 145 16.92 6.50 9.46
N ASP A 146 15.74 7.05 9.76
CA ASP A 146 15.39 7.62 11.07
C ASP A 146 14.75 6.58 12.01
N GLY A 147 14.91 5.29 11.69
CA GLY A 147 14.44 4.14 12.47
C GLY A 147 15.12 3.97 13.82
N VAL A 148 14.61 3.02 14.61
CA VAL A 148 15.16 2.71 15.93
C VAL A 148 16.54 2.08 15.80
N THR A 149 17.50 2.59 16.56
CA THR A 149 18.87 2.04 16.63
C THR A 149 19.09 1.12 17.82
N ASP A 150 18.38 1.37 18.93
CA ASP A 150 18.44 0.58 20.15
C ASP A 150 17.06 0.51 20.81
N LEU A 151 16.38 -0.62 20.61
CA LEU A 151 15.03 -0.81 21.11
C LEU A 151 14.98 -0.88 22.65
N PHE A 152 15.97 -1.52 23.28
CA PHE A 152 15.95 -1.75 24.72
C PHE A 152 16.59 -0.61 25.51
N GLY A 153 17.58 0.07 24.95
CA GLY A 153 18.24 1.20 25.62
C GLY A 153 17.52 2.54 25.44
N LYS A 154 16.93 2.79 24.28
CA LYS A 154 16.33 4.10 23.97
C LYS A 154 14.80 4.10 23.93
N CYS A 155 14.20 3.01 23.48
CA CYS A 155 12.74 2.96 23.33
C CYS A 155 12.00 2.37 24.54
N LEU A 156 12.69 1.85 25.55
CA LEU A 156 12.03 1.20 26.68
C LEU A 156 10.99 2.11 27.38
N PRO A 157 11.27 3.39 27.69
CA PRO A 157 10.29 4.26 28.34
C PRO A 157 9.03 4.49 27.49
N VAL A 158 9.18 4.60 26.17
CA VAL A 158 8.02 4.78 25.26
C VAL A 158 7.24 3.48 25.08
N LEU A 159 7.91 2.33 25.09
CA LEU A 159 7.26 1.01 25.06
C LEU A 159 6.45 0.73 26.33
N GLU A 160 6.96 1.12 27.50
CA GLU A 160 6.24 1.02 28.78
C GLU A 160 4.96 1.87 28.73
N GLU A 161 5.06 3.12 28.29
CA GLU A 161 3.89 3.98 28.14
C GLU A 161 2.90 3.45 27.10
N MET A 162 3.38 2.88 25.99
CA MET A 162 2.50 2.20 25.03
C MET A 162 1.72 1.06 25.70
N ALA A 163 2.34 0.28 26.57
CA ALA A 163 1.65 -0.76 27.31
C ALA A 163 0.58 -0.18 28.26
N GLU A 164 0.89 0.91 28.98
CA GLU A 164 -0.07 1.61 29.86
C GLU A 164 -1.29 2.15 29.08
N GLN A 165 -1.07 2.72 27.90
CA GLN A 165 -2.13 3.27 27.03
C GLN A 165 -2.82 2.20 26.15
N ASN A 166 -2.47 0.92 26.33
CA ASN A 166 -2.89 -0.19 25.47
C ASN A 166 -2.70 0.15 23.97
N MET A 167 -1.56 0.76 23.64
CA MET A 167 -1.16 1.18 22.30
C MET A 167 -0.42 0.06 21.58
N PRO A 168 -0.98 -0.50 20.50
CA PRO A 168 -0.32 -1.54 19.73
C PRO A 168 1.02 -1.09 19.15
N LEU A 169 2.03 -1.97 19.28
CA LEU A 169 3.27 -1.89 18.54
C LEU A 169 3.17 -2.73 17.27
N LEU A 170 3.27 -2.09 16.11
CA LEU A 170 3.37 -2.75 14.82
C LEU A 170 4.86 -2.95 14.51
N VAL A 171 5.28 -4.16 14.16
CA VAL A 171 6.71 -4.48 14.02
C VAL A 171 7.04 -4.85 12.58
N HIS A 172 7.99 -4.15 11.98
CA HIS A 172 8.69 -4.62 10.80
C HIS A 172 9.82 -5.57 11.23
N GLY A 173 9.51 -6.87 11.31
CA GLY A 173 10.35 -7.89 11.96
C GLY A 173 11.49 -8.43 11.11
N GLU A 174 12.40 -7.54 10.67
CA GLU A 174 13.61 -7.93 9.94
C GLU A 174 14.86 -7.48 10.70
N VAL A 175 15.97 -8.20 10.51
CA VAL A 175 17.30 -7.77 10.97
C VAL A 175 18.06 -7.17 9.80
N THR A 176 18.88 -6.16 10.08
CA THR A 176 19.71 -5.49 9.07
C THR A 176 21.17 -5.95 9.09
N ASP A 177 21.50 -6.92 9.94
CA ASP A 177 22.87 -7.42 10.02
C ASP A 177 23.23 -8.20 8.75
N PRO A 178 24.24 -7.76 7.97
CA PRO A 178 24.66 -8.45 6.75
C PRO A 178 25.33 -9.81 7.02
N ARG A 179 25.51 -10.21 8.29
CA ARG A 179 26.18 -11.44 8.72
C ARG A 179 25.22 -12.54 9.18
N CYS A 180 23.91 -12.27 9.15
CA CYS A 180 22.88 -13.27 9.43
C CYS A 180 22.74 -14.29 8.29
#